data_AF-A0A6G3XAF8-F1
#
_entry.id   AF-A0A6G3XAF8-F1
#
_cell.length_a   1.000
_cell.length_b   1.000
_cell.length_c   1.000
_cell.angle_alpha   90.00
_cell.angle_beta   90.00
_cell.angle_gamma   90.00
#
_symmetry.space_group_name_H-M   'P 1'
#
loop_
_entity.id
_entity.type
_entity.pdbx_description
1 polymer ?
#
loop_
_entity_poly.entity_id
_entity_poly.type
_entity_poly.pdbx_seq_one_letter_code
_entity_poly.pdbx_strand_id
1 'polypeptide(L)'
;PATVRNDMAVLEDEGFIAQPHTSAGRIPTDKGYRLFVDKLAGVKPLSSPERRAIQNFMDGAVDLDDVVGRTVRLLAQLTRQVAVVQYPSL
;
A
#
# COMPACT_ATOMS: atom_id res chain seq x y z
N PRO A 1 -14.02 16.80 -25.53
CA PRO A 1 -13.42 16.09 -24.36
C PRO A 1 -13.84 16.73 -23.01
N ALA A 2 -15.15 16.80 -22.75
CA ALA A 2 -15.73 17.47 -21.57
C ALA A 2 -15.95 16.52 -20.37
N THR A 3 -15.94 15.20 -20.59
CA THR A 3 -16.34 14.20 -19.59
C THR A 3 -15.40 14.13 -18.40
N VAL A 4 -14.09 14.00 -18.63
CA VAL A 4 -13.10 13.94 -17.53
C VAL A 4 -13.11 15.21 -16.68
N ARG A 5 -13.32 16.39 -17.29
CA ARG A 5 -13.39 17.65 -16.55
C ARG A 5 -14.64 17.71 -15.66
N ASN A 6 -15.78 17.18 -16.12
CA ASN A 6 -17.00 17.06 -15.32
C ASN A 6 -16.83 16.03 -14.21
N ASP A 7 -16.25 14.87 -14.48
CA ASP A 7 -16.01 13.84 -13.47
C ASP A 7 -15.08 14.36 -12.36
N MET A 8 -14.05 15.13 -12.72
CA MET A 8 -13.18 15.80 -11.74
C MET A 8 -13.92 16.84 -10.90
N ALA A 9 -14.87 17.58 -11.48
CA ALA A 9 -15.69 18.53 -10.72
C ALA A 9 -16.60 17.81 -9.72
N VAL A 10 -17.22 16.71 -10.13
CA VAL A 10 -18.05 15.87 -9.23
C VAL A 10 -17.21 15.30 -8.08
N LEU A 11 -16.03 14.76 -8.38
CA LEU A 11 -15.13 14.23 -7.34
C LEU A 11 -14.63 15.32 -6.37
N GLU A 12 -14.48 16.55 -6.85
CA GLU A 12 -14.09 17.71 -6.04
C GLU A 12 -15.25 18.17 -5.15
N ASP A 13 -16.46 18.29 -5.70
CA ASP A 13 -17.69 18.61 -4.97
C ASP A 13 -18.03 17.55 -3.91
N GLU A 14 -17.77 16.28 -4.20
CA GLU A 14 -17.92 15.17 -3.25
C GLU A 14 -16.76 15.07 -2.25
N GLY A 15 -15.72 15.91 -2.38
CA GLY A 15 -14.58 15.99 -1.48
C GLY A 15 -13.61 14.81 -1.56
N PHE A 16 -13.59 14.07 -2.67
CA PHE A 16 -12.60 13.01 -2.93
C PHE A 16 -11.27 13.55 -3.45
N ILE A 17 -11.27 14.69 -4.14
CA ILE A 17 -10.06 15.38 -4.59
C ILE A 17 -10.14 16.86 -4.23
N ALA A 18 -9.00 17.53 -4.13
CA ALA A 18 -8.91 18.96 -3.82
C ALA A 18 -7.79 19.62 -4.61
N GLN A 19 -7.94 20.92 -4.87
CA GLN A 19 -6.89 21.75 -5.47
C GLN A 19 -6.08 22.46 -4.36
N PRO A 20 -4.80 22.11 -4.13
CA PRO A 20 -4.02 22.69 -3.03
C PRO A 20 -3.63 24.16 -3.28
N HIS A 21 -3.43 24.54 -4.54
CA HIS A 21 -3.15 25.90 -4.98
C HIS A 21 -3.78 26.16 -6.34
N THR A 22 -4.07 27.42 -6.67
CA THR A 22 -4.75 27.83 -7.91
C THR A 22 -4.07 27.35 -9.19
N SER A 23 -2.75 27.15 -9.17
CA SER A 23 -1.94 26.67 -10.29
C SER A 23 -1.70 25.15 -10.30
N ALA A 24 -2.06 24.44 -9.23
CA ALA A 24 -1.81 23.01 -9.10
C ALA A 24 -2.93 22.18 -9.72
N GLY A 25 -2.62 20.94 -10.09
CA GLY A 25 -3.63 19.92 -10.36
C GLY A 25 -4.38 19.52 -9.08
N ARG A 26 -5.38 18.65 -9.21
CA ARG A 26 -6.08 18.08 -8.05
C ARG A 26 -5.28 16.95 -7.41
N ILE A 27 -5.34 16.84 -6.10
CA ILE A 27 -4.77 15.74 -5.30
C ILE A 27 -5.89 15.01 -4.54
N PRO A 28 -5.76 13.70 -4.27
CA PRO A 28 -6.72 12.99 -3.43
C PRO A 28 -6.76 13.59 -2.02
N THR A 29 -7.96 13.69 -1.46
CA THR A 29 -8.15 13.87 -0.01
C THR A 29 -7.99 12.53 0.70
N ASP A 30 -8.01 12.53 2.03
CA ASP A 30 -8.05 11.28 2.81
C ASP A 30 -9.24 10.39 2.42
N LYS A 31 -10.39 11.01 2.13
CA LYS A 31 -11.60 10.33 1.64
C LYS A 31 -11.37 9.71 0.25
N GLY A 32 -10.74 10.46 -0.66
CA GLY A 32 -10.35 9.98 -1.99
C GLY A 32 -9.39 8.81 -1.92
N TYR A 33 -8.36 8.94 -1.09
CA TYR A 33 -7.36 7.91 -0.92
C TYR A 33 -7.96 6.64 -0.31
N ARG A 34 -8.85 6.77 0.69
CA ARG A 34 -9.57 5.64 1.27
C ARG A 34 -10.38 4.87 0.22
N LEU A 35 -11.22 5.58 -0.56
CA LEU A 35 -12.01 4.96 -1.63
C LEU A 35 -11.13 4.25 -2.66
N PHE A 36 -9.99 4.85 -3.02
CA PHE A 36 -9.03 4.24 -3.92
C PHE A 36 -8.45 2.93 -3.36
N VAL A 37 -8.02 2.93 -2.09
CA VAL A 37 -7.49 1.74 -1.42
C VAL A 37 -8.56 0.65 -1.27
N ASP A 38 -9.80 1.01 -0.95
CA ASP A 38 -10.90 0.05 -0.81
C ASP A 38 -11.23 -0.64 -2.15
N LYS A 39 -11.01 0.07 -3.27
CA LYS A 39 -11.19 -0.46 -4.63
C LYS A 39 -9.98 -1.21 -5.17
N LEU A 40 -8.84 -1.20 -4.46
CA LEU A 40 -7.62 -1.94 -4.82
C LEU A 40 -7.73 -3.45 -4.55
N ALA A 41 -8.95 -3.97 -4.36
CA ALA A 41 -9.31 -5.29 -3.83
C ALA A 41 -8.86 -6.52 -4.65
N GLY A 42 -7.91 -6.37 -5.57
CA GLY A 42 -7.19 -7.47 -6.18
C GLY A 42 -5.82 -7.65 -5.53
N VAL A 43 -5.69 -8.57 -4.57
CA VAL A 43 -4.36 -9.05 -4.16
C VAL A 43 -3.73 -9.70 -5.38
N LYS A 44 -2.73 -9.06 -5.97
CA LYS A 44 -1.95 -9.64 -7.05
C LYS A 44 -1.25 -10.89 -6.49
N PRO A 45 -1.47 -12.08 -7.09
CA PRO A 45 -0.75 -13.27 -6.65
C PRO A 45 0.75 -13.07 -6.89
N LEU A 46 1.56 -13.52 -5.92
CA LEU A 46 3.00 -13.56 -6.08
C LEU A 46 3.36 -14.45 -7.27
N SER A 47 4.22 -13.95 -8.15
CA SER A 47 4.84 -14.74 -9.20
C SER A 47 5.75 -15.82 -8.59
N SER A 48 6.02 -16.89 -9.34
CA SER A 48 6.90 -17.96 -8.88
C SER A 48 8.31 -17.48 -8.48
N PRO A 49 8.95 -16.52 -9.20
CA PRO A 49 10.21 -15.93 -8.75
C PRO A 49 10.10 -15.18 -7.42
N GLU A 50 9.06 -14.35 -7.23
CA GLU A 50 8.85 -13.61 -5.98
C GLU A 50 8.65 -14.57 -4.80
N ARG A 51 7.86 -15.63 -4.99
CA ARG A 51 7.65 -16.67 -3.98
C ARG A 51 8.96 -17.37 -3.60
N ARG A 52 9.79 -17.73 -4.58
CA ARG A 52 11.10 -18.36 -4.32
C ARG A 52 12.07 -17.41 -3.61
N ALA A 53 12.10 -16.14 -3.99
CA ALA A 53 12.94 -15.15 -3.33
C ALA A 53 12.57 -14.99 -1.85
N ILE A 54 11.28 -14.95 -1.53
CA ILE A 54 10.79 -14.91 -0.15
C ILE A 54 11.21 -16.19 0.59
N GLN A 55 11.00 -17.37 0.00
CA GLN A 55 11.37 -18.64 0.64
C GLN A 55 12.87 -18.68 0.97
N ASN A 56 13.73 -18.40 0.00
CA ASN A 56 15.18 -18.39 0.19
C ASN A 56 15.64 -17.39 1.26
N PHE A 57 14.95 -16.25 1.40
CA PHE A 57 15.26 -15.27 2.43
C PHE A 57 14.90 -15.76 3.84
N MET A 58 13.84 -16.56 3.94
CA MET A 58 13.37 -17.13 5.20
C MET A 58 14.14 -18.39 5.60
N ASP A 59 14.86 -19.03 4.67
CA ASP A 59 15.63 -20.23 4.94
C ASP A 59 16.71 -19.98 6.02
N GLY A 60 16.90 -20.96 6.90
CA GLY A 60 17.88 -20.90 7.98
C GLY A 60 17.47 -20.03 9.18
N ALA A 61 16.18 -19.70 9.34
CA ALA A 61 15.68 -19.14 10.58
C ALA A 61 15.66 -20.22 11.68
N VAL A 62 16.27 -19.91 12.83
CA VAL A 62 16.56 -20.91 13.87
C VAL A 62 15.45 -21.00 14.91
N ASP A 63 14.77 -19.89 15.18
CA ASP A 63 13.65 -19.77 16.12
C ASP A 63 12.60 -18.75 15.64
N LEU A 64 11.50 -18.63 16.39
CA LEU A 64 10.40 -17.73 16.06
C LEU A 64 10.86 -16.26 16.06
N ASP A 65 11.77 -15.88 16.95
CA ASP A 65 12.24 -14.50 17.06
C ASP A 65 13.05 -14.10 15.83
N ASP A 66 13.88 -15.02 15.30
CA ASP A 66 14.61 -14.83 14.05
C ASP A 66 13.66 -14.76 12.85
N VAL A 67 12.64 -15.63 12.77
CA VAL A 67 11.60 -15.57 11.73
C VAL A 67 10.90 -14.21 11.73
N VAL A 68 10.47 -13.75 12.91
CA VAL A 68 9.76 -12.48 13.08
C VAL A 68 10.67 -11.30 12.74
N GLY A 69 11.91 -11.31 13.22
CA GLY A 69 12.91 -10.29 12.92
C GLY A 69 13.25 -10.19 11.43
N ARG A 70 13.42 -11.31 10.74
CA ARG A 70 13.65 -11.36 9.29
C ARG A 70 12.44 -10.83 8.51
N THR A 71 11.24 -11.22 8.91
CA THR A 71 10.00 -10.78 8.26
C THR A 71 9.84 -9.26 8.32
N VAL A 72 10.03 -8.64 9.50
CA VAL A 72 9.94 -7.17 9.65
C VAL A 72 10.93 -6.46 8.75
N ARG A 73 12.19 -6.92 8.72
CA ARG A 73 13.23 -6.33 7.87
C ARG A 73 12.87 -6.45 6.39
N LEU A 74 12.39 -7.62 5.96
CA LEU A 74 11.98 -7.86 4.57
C LEU A 74 10.83 -6.94 4.16
N LEU A 75 9.79 -6.83 5.00
CA LEU A 75 8.66 -5.94 4.75
C LEU A 75 9.09 -4.47 4.63
N ALA A 76 9.96 -4.01 5.53
CA ALA A 76 10.49 -2.65 5.48
C ALA A 76 11.28 -2.38 4.19
N GLN A 77 12.10 -3.34 3.76
CA GLN A 77 12.90 -3.22 2.53
C GLN A 77 12.05 -3.24 1.26
N LEU A 78 11.06 -4.14 1.18
CA LEU A 78 10.20 -4.28 0.00
C LEU A 78 9.26 -3.08 -0.17
N THR A 79 8.68 -2.60 0.92
CA THR A 79 7.70 -1.49 0.89
C THR A 79 8.37 -0.12 0.95
N ARG A 80 9.62 -0.05 1.41
CA ARG A 80 10.30 1.19 1.83
C ARG A 80 9.50 1.97 2.88
N GLN A 81 8.79 1.26 3.73
CA GLN A 81 7.99 1.81 4.83
C GLN A 81 8.46 1.25 6.17
N VAL A 82 7.96 1.84 7.25
CA VAL A 82 8.13 1.26 8.58
C VAL A 82 7.31 -0.03 8.65
N ALA A 83 7.95 -1.13 9.02
CA ALA A 83 7.28 -2.38 9.32
C ALA A 83 7.29 -2.62 10.83
N VAL A 84 6.16 -3.03 11.36
CA VAL A 84 5.99 -3.41 12.77
C VAL A 84 5.33 -4.77 12.81
N VAL A 85 5.76 -5.62 13.74
CA VAL A 85 5.13 -6.91 14.03
C VAL A 85 4.75 -6.93 15.49
N GLN A 86 3.59 -7.49 15.78
CA GLN A 86 3.14 -7.75 17.13
C GLN A 86 3.25 -9.26 17.36
N TYR A 87 3.99 -9.65 18.40
CA TYR A 87 4.01 -11.05 18.82
C TYR A 87 2.61 -11.45 19.32
N PRO A 88 2.13 -12.65 18.98
CA PRO A 88 0.92 -13.17 19.60
C PRO A 88 1.17 -13.29 21.11
N SER A 89 0.42 -12.54 21.90
CA SER A 89 0.34 -12.74 23.34
C SER A 89 -0.54 -13.96 23.62
N LEU A 90 -0.04 -14.91 24.43
CA LEU A 90 -0.81 -16.04 24.96
C LEU A 90 -2.04 -15.56 25.75
#